data_AF-A0A820N8B3-F1
#
_entry.id   AF-A0A820N8B3-F1
#
_cell.length_a   1.000
_cell.length_b   1.000
_cell.length_c   1.000
_cell.angle_alpha   90.00
_cell.angle_beta   90.00
_cell.angle_gamma   90.00
#
_symmetry.space_group_name_H-M   'P 1'
#
loop_
_entity.id
_entity.type
_entity.pdbx_description
1 polymer ?
#
loop_
_entity_poly.entity_id
_entity_poly.type
_entity_poly.pdbx_seq_one_letter_code
_entity_poly.pdbx_strand_id
1 'polypeptide(L)'
;MKDVDARRTHTNDIVIVVDVLGIEAARKVMELEICRVMTSDETYCNSRHFALLCDVTMTKSHLMTITHHGINRQDVGPIMRSTFEEMVDTLMETAAHADFEPLKNVSKMILIGRLSKLGMGCFDLLLDTKKYVKVSKLPTNMMVRYDMMRNDPVKAFNQHTAISWIESMTTKSNEESIWLQTSR
;
A
#
# COMPACT_ATOMS: atom_id res chain seq x y z
N MET A 1 -41.46 -9.82 -29.07
CA MET A 1 -40.52 -9.36 -28.03
C MET A 1 -40.89 -7.94 -27.55
N LYS A 2 -42.18 -7.71 -27.23
CA LYS A 2 -42.70 -6.42 -26.72
C LYS A 2 -43.01 -6.46 -25.21
N ASP A 3 -42.90 -7.64 -24.59
CA ASP A 3 -43.29 -7.88 -23.19
C ASP A 3 -42.08 -8.13 -22.26
N VAL A 4 -40.85 -7.92 -22.72
CA VAL A 4 -39.62 -8.12 -21.93
C VAL A 4 -38.96 -6.76 -21.67
N ASP A 5 -38.66 -6.47 -20.40
CA ASP A 5 -37.98 -5.23 -19.99
C ASP A 5 -36.47 -5.33 -20.20
N ALA A 6 -35.97 -4.67 -21.25
CA ALA A 6 -34.56 -4.66 -21.61
C ALA A 6 -33.65 -3.98 -20.57
N ARG A 7 -34.18 -3.16 -19.66
CA ARG A 7 -33.36 -2.41 -18.68
C ARG A 7 -33.13 -3.17 -17.38
N ARG A 8 -33.98 -4.15 -17.08
CA ARG A 8 -33.96 -4.90 -15.80
C ARG A 8 -33.65 -6.38 -15.96
N THR A 9 -33.58 -6.86 -17.19
CA THR A 9 -33.16 -8.23 -17.47
C THR A 9 -31.68 -8.39 -17.11
N HIS A 10 -31.37 -9.41 -16.32
CA HIS A 10 -30.02 -9.76 -15.89
C HIS A 10 -29.76 -11.25 -16.13
N THR A 11 -28.49 -11.62 -16.20
CA THR A 11 -28.03 -13.00 -16.33
C THR A 11 -26.94 -13.26 -15.30
N ASN A 12 -26.77 -14.52 -14.90
CA ASN A 12 -25.68 -14.97 -14.03
C ASN A 12 -24.41 -15.32 -14.83
N ASP A 13 -24.49 -15.42 -16.15
CA ASP A 13 -23.34 -15.67 -17.01
C ASP A 13 -22.60 -14.36 -17.33
N ILE A 14 -21.45 -14.19 -16.69
CA ILE A 14 -20.62 -12.99 -16.80
C ILE A 14 -20.03 -12.85 -18.22
N VAL A 15 -19.75 -13.95 -18.91
CA VAL A 15 -19.15 -13.91 -20.26
C VAL A 15 -20.12 -13.28 -21.24
N ILE A 16 -21.41 -13.68 -21.17
CA ILE A 16 -22.47 -13.08 -21.99
C ILE A 16 -22.63 -11.58 -21.69
N VAL A 17 -22.50 -11.18 -20.42
CA VAL A 17 -22.58 -9.75 -20.05
C VAL A 17 -21.45 -8.95 -20.66
N VAL A 18 -20.21 -9.49 -20.66
CA VAL A 18 -19.06 -8.83 -21.30
C VAL A 18 -19.33 -8.62 -22.79
N ASP A 19 -19.85 -9.64 -23.48
CA ASP A 19 -20.06 -9.59 -24.93
C ASP A 19 -21.21 -8.66 -25.33
N VAL A 20 -22.28 -8.59 -24.53
CA VAL A 20 -23.50 -7.82 -24.88
C VAL A 20 -23.48 -6.41 -24.29
N LEU A 21 -23.09 -6.25 -23.02
CA LEU A 21 -23.18 -5.00 -22.27
C LEU A 21 -21.82 -4.35 -21.99
N GLY A 22 -20.72 -5.08 -22.16
CA GLY A 22 -19.36 -4.60 -21.96
C GLY A 22 -18.79 -4.87 -20.56
N ILE A 23 -17.50 -4.52 -20.39
CA ILE A 23 -16.70 -4.91 -19.23
C ILE A 23 -17.15 -4.26 -17.91
N GLU A 24 -17.65 -3.02 -17.93
CA GLU A 24 -18.13 -2.34 -16.72
C GLU A 24 -19.46 -2.90 -16.22
N ALA A 25 -20.34 -3.31 -17.12
CA ALA A 25 -21.56 -4.02 -16.75
C ALA A 25 -21.20 -5.37 -16.12
N ALA A 26 -20.24 -6.09 -16.70
CA ALA A 26 -19.75 -7.35 -16.16
C ALA A 26 -19.09 -7.20 -14.79
N ARG A 27 -18.31 -6.13 -14.56
CA ARG A 27 -17.72 -5.80 -13.25
C ARG A 27 -18.80 -5.64 -12.19
N LYS A 28 -19.89 -4.95 -12.50
CA LYS A 28 -21.00 -4.77 -11.55
C LYS A 28 -21.78 -6.06 -11.30
N VAL A 29 -22.03 -6.85 -12.35
CA VAL A 29 -22.70 -8.16 -12.22
C VAL A 29 -21.86 -9.12 -11.37
N MET A 30 -20.54 -9.18 -11.58
CA MET A 30 -19.64 -10.00 -10.78
C MET A 30 -19.66 -9.61 -9.29
N GLU A 31 -19.62 -8.31 -8.98
CA GLU A 31 -19.72 -7.81 -7.60
C GLU A 31 -21.05 -8.28 -6.94
N LEU A 32 -22.17 -8.18 -7.66
CA LEU A 32 -23.48 -8.59 -7.17
C LEU A 32 -23.59 -10.10 -6.96
N GLU A 33 -23.08 -10.92 -7.88
CA GLU A 33 -23.12 -12.38 -7.74
C GLU A 33 -22.25 -12.86 -6.58
N ILE A 34 -21.04 -12.30 -6.41
CA ILE A 34 -20.19 -12.62 -5.26
C ILE A 34 -20.88 -12.22 -3.95
N CYS A 35 -21.47 -11.02 -3.88
CA CYS A 35 -22.20 -10.59 -2.69
C CYS A 35 -23.42 -11.48 -2.41
N ARG A 36 -24.13 -11.92 -3.45
CA ARG A 36 -25.28 -12.83 -3.32
C ARG A 36 -24.86 -14.16 -2.69
N VAL A 37 -23.77 -14.77 -3.17
CA VAL A 37 -23.26 -16.03 -2.60
C VAL A 37 -22.83 -15.83 -1.14
N MET A 38 -22.04 -14.81 -0.85
CA MET A 38 -21.53 -14.57 0.51
C MET A 38 -22.63 -14.26 1.54
N THR A 39 -23.67 -13.54 1.13
CA THR A 39 -24.83 -13.24 1.99
C THR A 39 -25.66 -14.50 2.26
N SER A 40 -25.69 -15.44 1.32
CA SER A 40 -26.41 -16.71 1.47
C SER A 40 -25.78 -17.60 2.55
N ASP A 41 -24.45 -17.49 2.75
CA ASP A 41 -23.67 -18.26 3.73
C ASP A 41 -23.52 -17.54 5.09
N GLU A 42 -24.32 -16.50 5.36
CA GLU A 42 -24.28 -15.65 6.58
C GLU A 42 -22.89 -15.06 6.90
N THR A 43 -21.98 -15.03 5.92
CA THR A 43 -20.60 -14.62 6.10
C THR A 43 -20.45 -13.14 5.79
N TYR A 44 -20.07 -12.34 6.79
CA TYR A 44 -19.85 -10.91 6.60
C TYR A 44 -18.44 -10.61 6.10
N CYS A 45 -18.34 -10.00 4.91
CA CYS A 45 -17.10 -9.46 4.36
C CYS A 45 -17.35 -8.05 3.82
N ASN A 46 -16.38 -7.15 3.99
CA ASN A 46 -16.52 -5.78 3.51
C ASN A 46 -16.57 -5.76 1.96
N SER A 47 -17.54 -5.04 1.39
CA SER A 47 -17.69 -4.92 -0.07
C SER A 47 -16.45 -4.41 -0.78
N ARG A 48 -15.57 -3.66 -0.08
CA ARG A 48 -14.28 -3.21 -0.63
C ARG A 48 -13.35 -4.35 -1.06
N HIS A 49 -13.40 -5.51 -0.39
CA HIS A 49 -12.58 -6.66 -0.78
C HIS A 49 -13.01 -7.23 -2.12
N PHE A 50 -14.31 -7.37 -2.33
CA PHE A 50 -14.87 -7.88 -3.58
C PHE A 50 -14.81 -6.85 -4.71
N ALA A 51 -14.95 -5.57 -4.39
CA ALA A 51 -14.75 -4.49 -5.36
C ALA A 51 -13.32 -4.55 -5.92
N LEU A 52 -12.30 -4.63 -5.05
CA LEU A 52 -10.92 -4.77 -5.48
C LEU A 52 -10.68 -6.05 -6.31
N LEU A 53 -11.30 -7.17 -5.91
CA LEU A 53 -11.21 -8.41 -6.67
C LEU A 53 -11.77 -8.25 -8.09
N CYS A 54 -12.97 -7.67 -8.22
CA CYS A 54 -13.62 -7.43 -9.51
C CYS A 54 -12.83 -6.42 -10.35
N ASP A 55 -12.25 -5.40 -9.72
CA ASP A 55 -11.43 -4.42 -10.42
C ASP A 55 -10.17 -5.11 -10.97
N VAL A 56 -9.49 -5.95 -10.19
CA VAL A 56 -8.29 -6.70 -10.64
C VAL A 56 -8.60 -7.66 -11.79
N THR A 57 -9.74 -8.36 -11.76
CA THR A 57 -10.13 -9.28 -12.85
C THR A 57 -10.53 -8.56 -14.14
N MET A 58 -11.03 -7.32 -14.03
CA MET A 58 -11.59 -6.54 -15.14
C MET A 58 -10.76 -5.31 -15.53
N THR A 59 -9.54 -5.15 -14.99
CA THR A 59 -8.66 -3.99 -15.30
C THR A 59 -8.21 -3.99 -16.76
N LYS A 60 -8.13 -5.17 -17.39
CA LYS A 60 -7.76 -5.32 -18.80
C LYS A 60 -9.03 -5.30 -19.66
N SER A 61 -8.86 -5.04 -20.96
CA SER A 61 -9.98 -5.00 -21.93
C SER A 61 -10.73 -6.33 -22.10
N HIS A 62 -10.31 -7.40 -21.42
CA HIS A 62 -10.89 -8.74 -21.48
C HIS A 62 -10.92 -9.32 -20.06
N LEU A 63 -11.84 -10.26 -19.83
CA LEU A 63 -11.99 -10.98 -18.58
C LEU A 63 -10.73 -11.81 -18.27
N MET A 64 -10.02 -11.46 -17.19
CA MET A 64 -8.88 -12.24 -16.71
C MET A 64 -9.35 -13.25 -15.66
N THR A 65 -9.20 -14.54 -15.94
CA THR A 65 -9.51 -15.61 -14.99
C THR A 65 -8.46 -15.71 -13.90
N ILE A 66 -8.87 -15.96 -12.65
CA ILE A 66 -7.94 -16.21 -11.54
C ILE A 66 -7.57 -17.69 -11.52
N THR A 67 -6.76 -18.09 -12.50
CA THR A 67 -6.24 -19.46 -12.69
C THR A 67 -4.77 -19.37 -13.13
N HIS A 68 -4.00 -20.47 -13.10
CA HIS A 68 -2.61 -20.44 -13.58
C HIS A 68 -2.50 -19.98 -15.03
N HIS A 69 -3.39 -20.45 -15.91
CA HIS A 69 -3.47 -19.98 -17.29
C HIS A 69 -3.77 -18.47 -17.40
N GLY A 70 -4.58 -17.93 -16.49
CA GLY A 70 -4.93 -16.51 -16.48
C GLY A 70 -3.80 -15.63 -15.96
N ILE A 71 -3.12 -16.05 -14.89
CA ILE A 71 -2.01 -15.30 -14.29
C ILE A 71 -0.76 -15.36 -15.18
N ASN A 72 -0.45 -16.51 -15.79
CA ASN A 72 0.74 -16.65 -16.67
C ASN A 72 0.67 -15.80 -17.94
N ARG A 73 -0.55 -15.44 -18.39
CA ARG A 73 -0.79 -14.53 -19.51
C ARG A 73 -0.68 -13.05 -19.14
N GLN A 74 -0.61 -12.72 -17.85
CA GLN A 74 -0.34 -11.34 -17.45
C GLN A 74 1.12 -10.98 -17.73
N ASP A 75 1.39 -9.69 -17.87
CA ASP A 75 2.76 -9.15 -17.95
C ASP A 75 3.41 -9.17 -16.56
N VAL A 76 3.57 -10.39 -16.05
CA VAL A 76 4.14 -10.73 -14.77
C VAL A 76 5.48 -11.42 -15.03
N GLY A 77 6.53 -10.96 -14.35
CA GLY A 77 7.86 -11.45 -14.65
C GLY A 77 8.07 -12.94 -14.34
N PRO A 78 9.10 -13.57 -14.96
CA PRO A 78 9.33 -15.00 -14.95
C PRO A 78 9.46 -15.62 -13.56
N ILE A 79 10.19 -14.99 -12.64
CA ILE A 79 10.34 -15.41 -11.26
C ILE A 79 8.97 -15.38 -10.58
N MET A 80 8.18 -14.33 -10.77
CA MET A 80 6.86 -14.25 -10.15
C MET A 80 5.91 -15.33 -10.67
N ARG A 81 5.91 -15.62 -11.98
CA ARG A 81 5.15 -16.73 -12.56
C ARG A 81 5.56 -18.08 -11.95
N SER A 82 6.87 -18.33 -11.88
CA SER A 82 7.42 -19.58 -11.35
C SER A 82 7.09 -19.84 -9.87
N THR A 83 6.74 -18.80 -9.10
CA THR A 83 6.32 -18.93 -7.69
C THR A 83 4.86 -19.30 -7.49
N PHE A 84 4.01 -19.14 -8.52
CA PHE A 84 2.60 -19.46 -8.43
C PHE A 84 2.37 -20.94 -8.82
N GLU A 85 2.65 -21.31 -10.07
CA GLU A 85 2.55 -22.67 -10.60
C GLU A 85 3.52 -22.85 -11.80
N GLU A 86 3.78 -24.09 -12.25
CA GLU A 86 4.63 -24.41 -13.44
C GLU A 86 6.07 -23.84 -13.40
N MET A 87 6.76 -24.01 -12.26
CA MET A 87 8.10 -23.46 -12.04
C MET A 87 9.12 -23.88 -13.12
N VAL A 88 9.25 -25.18 -13.39
CA VAL A 88 10.32 -25.71 -14.24
C VAL A 88 10.13 -25.27 -15.68
N ASP A 89 8.92 -25.38 -16.20
CA ASP A 89 8.60 -25.02 -17.59
C ASP A 89 8.78 -23.52 -17.81
N THR A 90 8.28 -22.69 -16.88
CA THR A 90 8.45 -21.23 -16.91
C THR A 90 9.93 -20.84 -16.89
N LEU A 91 10.74 -21.44 -16.00
CA LEU A 91 12.16 -21.10 -15.90
C LEU A 91 12.95 -21.57 -17.12
N MET A 92 12.62 -22.73 -17.68
CA MET A 92 13.28 -23.24 -18.88
C MET A 92 12.98 -22.38 -20.10
N GLU A 93 11.72 -21.99 -20.29
CA GLU A 93 11.29 -21.10 -21.38
C GLU A 93 11.95 -19.73 -21.27
N THR A 94 11.95 -19.15 -20.06
CA THR A 94 12.48 -17.80 -19.84
C THR A 94 14.01 -17.76 -19.90
N ALA A 95 14.68 -18.86 -19.50
CA ALA A 95 16.11 -19.05 -19.73
C ALA A 95 16.45 -19.16 -21.22
N ALA A 96 15.62 -19.85 -22.02
CA ALA A 96 15.81 -19.95 -23.47
C ALA A 96 15.67 -18.60 -24.18
N HIS A 97 14.77 -17.73 -23.70
CA HIS A 97 14.55 -16.38 -24.25
C HIS A 97 15.44 -15.29 -23.63
N ALA A 98 16.23 -15.63 -22.61
CA ALA A 98 17.03 -14.69 -21.82
C ALA A 98 16.20 -13.52 -21.27
N ASP A 99 15.01 -13.82 -20.73
CA ASP A 99 14.09 -12.81 -20.20
C ASP A 99 14.70 -12.07 -19.00
N PHE A 100 14.60 -10.74 -19.03
CA PHE A 100 15.05 -9.89 -17.94
C PHE A 100 13.90 -9.49 -17.02
N GLU A 101 14.06 -9.72 -15.71
CA GLU A 101 13.06 -9.31 -14.72
C GLU A 101 13.55 -8.22 -13.75
N PRO A 102 12.87 -7.05 -13.69
CA PRO A 102 13.19 -6.03 -12.71
C PRO A 102 12.64 -6.36 -11.32
N LEU A 103 13.41 -6.16 -10.24
CA LEU A 103 13.04 -6.50 -8.85
C LEU A 103 12.04 -5.52 -8.18
N LYS A 104 10.82 -5.40 -8.71
CA LYS A 104 9.74 -4.56 -8.18
C LYS A 104 8.66 -5.28 -7.36
N ASN A 105 8.28 -6.50 -7.76
CA ASN A 105 7.23 -7.28 -7.09
C ASN A 105 7.70 -7.90 -5.77
N VAL A 106 6.74 -8.21 -4.92
CA VAL A 106 6.94 -8.71 -3.55
C VAL A 106 7.58 -10.09 -3.54
N SER A 107 7.00 -11.04 -4.28
CA SER A 107 7.39 -12.45 -4.25
C SER A 107 8.86 -12.64 -4.61
N LYS A 108 9.34 -11.96 -5.66
CA LYS A 108 10.76 -12.02 -6.06
C LYS A 108 11.70 -11.33 -5.08
N MET A 109 11.25 -10.27 -4.40
CA MET A 109 12.08 -9.60 -3.40
C MET A 109 12.27 -10.50 -2.17
N ILE A 110 11.21 -11.23 -1.79
CA ILE A 110 11.27 -12.25 -0.75
C ILE A 110 12.22 -13.38 -1.17
N LEU A 111 12.12 -13.88 -2.39
CA LEU A 111 12.97 -14.96 -2.91
C LEU A 111 14.47 -14.59 -2.84
N ILE A 112 14.82 -13.33 -3.14
CA ILE A 112 16.21 -12.83 -3.12
C ILE A 112 16.66 -12.42 -1.70
N GLY A 113 15.72 -12.32 -0.75
CA GLY A 113 16.02 -11.89 0.63
C GLY A 113 16.26 -10.39 0.77
N ARG A 114 15.66 -9.55 -0.09
CA ARG A 114 15.72 -8.09 0.01
C ARG A 114 14.40 -7.52 0.57
N LEU A 115 14.45 -6.30 1.09
CA LEU A 115 13.26 -5.61 1.59
C LEU A 115 12.31 -5.22 0.43
N SER A 116 11.07 -5.69 0.48
CA SER A 116 10.02 -5.33 -0.50
C SER A 116 9.54 -3.89 -0.31
N LYS A 117 9.15 -3.25 -1.42
CA LYS A 117 8.58 -1.89 -1.44
C LYS A 117 7.10 -1.89 -1.03
N LEU A 118 6.79 -2.48 0.12
CA LEU A 118 5.46 -2.50 0.72
C LEU A 118 5.52 -2.09 2.19
N GLY A 119 4.42 -1.50 2.69
CA GLY A 119 4.30 -1.10 4.09
C GLY A 119 5.45 -0.16 4.49
N MET A 120 6.23 -0.56 5.51
CA MET A 120 7.38 0.23 5.97
C MET A 120 8.54 0.30 4.98
N GLY A 121 8.62 -0.62 4.02
CA GLY A 121 9.66 -0.60 2.98
C GLY A 121 9.34 0.31 1.79
N CYS A 122 8.23 1.05 1.82
CA CYS A 122 7.84 1.93 0.71
C CYS A 122 8.61 3.26 0.67
N PHE A 123 9.31 3.62 1.73
CA PHE A 123 10.17 4.79 1.83
C PHE A 123 11.57 4.40 2.29
N ASP A 124 12.55 5.25 1.99
CA ASP A 124 13.91 5.12 2.49
C ASP A 124 14.17 6.14 3.59
N LEU A 125 15.06 5.79 4.52
CA LEU A 125 15.42 6.64 5.64
C LEU A 125 16.77 7.28 5.36
N LEU A 126 16.76 8.60 5.20
CA LEU A 126 17.97 9.40 5.05
C LEU A 126 18.27 10.14 6.35
N LEU A 127 19.52 10.07 6.80
CA LEU A 127 19.97 10.80 7.98
C LEU A 127 20.13 12.30 7.65
N ASP A 128 19.42 13.16 8.38
CA ASP A 128 19.64 14.60 8.33
C ASP A 128 20.92 14.97 9.09
N THR A 129 22.02 15.06 8.35
CA THR A 129 23.35 15.37 8.87
C THR A 129 23.42 16.77 9.50
N LYS A 130 22.61 17.73 9.03
CA LYS A 130 22.60 19.10 9.57
C LYS A 130 22.00 19.12 10.97
N LYS A 131 20.93 18.36 11.20
CA LYS A 131 20.34 18.18 12.55
C LYS A 131 21.26 17.38 13.45
N TYR A 132 21.88 16.32 12.94
CA TYR A 132 22.83 15.52 13.71
C TYR A 132 24.00 16.36 14.25
N VAL A 133 24.62 17.21 13.42
CA VAL A 133 25.72 18.09 13.83
C VAL A 133 25.28 19.13 14.87
N LYS A 134 24.02 19.60 14.83
CA LYS A 134 23.48 20.49 15.86
C LYS A 134 23.34 19.77 17.21
N VAL A 135 22.86 18.53 17.20
CA VAL A 135 22.71 17.71 18.40
C VAL A 135 24.07 17.32 18.99
N SER A 136 25.06 16.98 18.15
CA SER A 136 26.40 16.59 18.62
C SER A 136 27.19 17.74 19.26
N LYS A 137 26.81 19.00 18.99
CA LYS A 137 27.42 20.20 19.58
C LYS A 137 26.76 20.63 20.90
N LEU A 138 25.71 19.95 21.35
CA LEU A 138 25.09 20.25 22.64
C LEU A 138 26.04 19.83 23.77
N PRO A 139 26.17 20.66 24.83
CA PRO A 139 27.05 20.34 25.95
C PRO A 139 26.61 19.04 26.62
N THR A 140 27.57 18.16 26.95
CA THR A 140 27.37 16.79 27.46
C THR A 140 26.41 16.69 28.65
N ASN A 141 26.26 17.76 29.44
CA ASN A 141 25.31 17.86 30.56
C ASN A 141 23.83 17.69 30.10
N MET A 142 23.49 18.08 28.86
CA MET A 142 22.14 17.89 28.31
C MET A 142 21.92 16.47 27.74
N MET A 143 22.99 15.77 27.35
CA MET A 143 22.94 14.40 26.85
C MET A 143 22.65 13.40 27.99
N VAL A 144 23.14 13.69 29.20
CA VAL A 144 22.77 12.96 30.44
C VAL A 144 21.26 13.04 30.71
N ARG A 145 20.61 14.17 30.43
CA ARG A 145 19.16 14.33 30.57
C ARG A 145 18.36 13.53 29.54
N TYR A 146 18.84 13.42 28.31
CA TYR A 146 18.19 12.61 27.26
C TYR A 146 18.25 11.12 27.58
N ASP A 147 19.38 10.65 28.14
CA ASP A 147 19.55 9.26 28.57
C ASP A 147 18.72 8.95 29.84
N MET A 148 18.59 9.93 30.75
CA MET A 148 17.65 9.87 31.89
C MET A 148 16.18 9.87 31.45
N MET A 149 15.79 10.64 30.42
CA MET A 149 14.43 10.62 29.86
C MET A 149 14.07 9.28 29.20
N ARG A 150 15.06 8.58 28.65
CA ARG A 150 14.88 7.27 28.02
C ARG A 150 14.72 6.13 29.04
N ASN A 151 15.42 6.22 30.18
CA ASN A 151 15.44 5.18 31.21
C ASN A 151 14.46 5.41 32.37
N ASP A 152 14.14 6.66 32.74
CA ASP A 152 13.24 7.01 33.86
C ASP A 152 12.50 8.35 33.56
N PRO A 153 11.40 8.35 32.78
CA PRO A 153 10.71 9.58 32.36
C PRO A 153 10.12 10.38 33.54
N VAL A 154 9.77 9.71 34.64
CA VAL A 154 9.17 10.33 35.83
C VAL A 154 10.19 11.15 36.65
N LYS A 155 11.45 10.72 36.73
CA LYS A 155 12.51 11.50 37.40
C LYS A 155 12.94 12.72 36.59
N ALA A 156 12.89 12.63 35.26
CA ALA A 156 13.24 13.73 34.37
C ALA A 156 12.29 14.93 34.51
N PHE A 157 11.02 14.69 34.87
CA PHE A 157 9.99 15.73 35.02
C PHE A 157 10.09 16.51 36.34
N ASN A 158 10.62 15.91 37.40
CA ASN A 158 10.57 16.45 38.76
C ASN A 158 11.70 17.44 39.13
N GLN A 159 12.60 17.76 38.19
CA GLN A 159 13.55 18.85 38.40
C GLN A 159 12.97 20.15 37.84
N HIS A 160 12.84 21.15 38.70
CA HIS A 160 12.18 22.47 38.62
C HIS A 160 12.43 23.37 37.36
N THR A 161 12.92 22.83 36.25
CA THR A 161 13.34 23.53 35.02
C THR A 161 12.37 23.36 33.84
N ALA A 162 11.37 22.46 33.92
CA ALA A 162 10.39 22.28 32.84
C ALA A 162 9.50 23.52 32.64
N ILE A 163 9.13 24.20 33.74
CA ILE A 163 8.32 25.43 33.70
C ILE A 163 9.11 26.58 33.07
N SER A 164 10.37 26.76 33.50
CA SER A 164 11.28 27.76 32.92
C SER A 164 11.54 27.56 31.41
N TRP A 165 11.55 26.30 30.94
CA TRP A 165 11.76 26.00 29.52
C TRP A 165 10.52 26.31 28.66
N ILE A 166 9.32 25.98 29.16
CA ILE A 166 8.04 26.32 28.52
C ILE A 166 7.88 27.85 28.42
N GLU A 167 8.24 28.59 29.48
CA GLU A 167 8.23 30.07 29.49
C GLU A 167 9.24 30.68 28.49
N SER A 168 10.37 30.01 28.24
CA SER A 168 11.35 30.45 27.22
C SER A 168 10.90 30.18 25.78
N MET A 169 10.00 29.22 25.58
CA MET A 169 9.44 28.89 24.25
C MET A 169 8.29 29.81 23.87
N THR A 170 7.45 30.23 24.82
CA THR A 170 6.37 31.19 24.56
C THR A 170 6.90 32.60 24.29
N THR A 171 7.93 33.04 25.01
CA THR A 171 8.55 34.36 24.80
C THR A 171 9.25 34.49 23.43
N LYS A 172 9.95 33.46 22.94
CA LYS A 172 10.58 33.49 21.61
C LYS A 172 9.60 33.48 20.44
N SER A 173 8.43 32.86 20.60
CA SER A 173 7.41 32.84 19.54
C SER A 173 6.77 34.23 19.30
N ASN A 174 6.75 35.08 20.33
CA ASN A 174 6.12 36.39 20.25
C ASN A 174 7.04 37.45 19.62
N GLU A 175 8.36 37.34 19.78
CA GLU A 175 9.31 38.29 19.17
C GLU A 175 9.47 38.08 17.66
N GLU A 176 9.45 36.84 17.15
CA GLU A 176 9.53 36.59 15.69
C GLU A 176 8.24 36.98 14.94
N SER A 177 7.10 37.07 15.63
CA SER A 177 5.81 37.44 15.04
C SER A 177 5.65 38.96 14.82
N ILE A 178 6.36 39.80 15.59
CA ILE A 178 6.26 41.27 15.52
C ILE A 178 7.12 41.85 14.38
N TRP A 179 8.21 41.17 14.01
CA TRP A 179 9.07 41.60 12.90
C TRP A 179 8.48 41.31 11.52
N LEU A 180 7.65 40.27 11.38
CA LEU A 180 7.02 39.90 10.10
C LEU A 180 5.80 40.76 9.72
N GLN A 181 5.30 41.63 10.62
CA GLN A 181 4.19 42.55 10.32
C GLN A 181 4.62 44.01 10.07
N THR A 182 5.88 44.37 10.32
CA THR A 182 6.35 45.78 10.20
C THR A 182 7.33 46.00 9.04
N SER A 183 7.68 44.95 8.28
CA SER A 183 8.42 45.09 7.02
C SER A 183 7.52 44.70 5.84
N ARG A 184 7.18 45.72 5.05
CA ARG A 184 6.40 45.74 3.79
C ARG A 184 6.38 44.44 2.98
#